data_AF-A0A0U5CQP2-F1
#
_entry.id   AF-A0A0U5CQP2-F1
#
_cell.length_a   1.000
_cell.length_b   1.000
_cell.length_c   1.000
_cell.angle_alpha   90.00
_cell.angle_beta   90.00
_cell.angle_gamma   90.00
#
_symmetry.space_group_name_H-M   'P 1'
#
loop_
_entity.id
_entity.type
_entity.pdbx_description
1 polymer ?
#
loop_
_entity_poly.entity_id
_entity_poly.type
_entity_poly.pdbx_seq_one_letter_code
_entity_poly.pdbx_strand_id
1 'polypeptide(L)'
;MESRLNISRIIRSGTFENHERGIDANSYRHHRQVIMSSRDHFPTLPAKEMDFLMEMFAQDSKNYHVWTYRHWLVRHFELWDSPREIADINSLINSDVRNNSAWNHRYMLRFGPRSDQPDGGLVNANGPPSEKGRLAVVDEDLVDEELQYAQVKITTAPENRSPWSYARGVLRAAGRPLSEWTDFARKFVVDNRDDEGQLIDVEVKSSHAVEWLADVYAQSGPDEAVRMLNLLKEKYDPIRKNYWDYRINQILKPNVEATA
;
A
#
# COMPACT_ATOMS: atom_id res chain seq x y z
N MET A 1 -38.80 19.31 4.70
CA MET A 1 -38.35 20.40 3.82
C MET A 1 -37.32 21.29 4.53
N GLU A 2 -37.46 21.52 5.84
CA GLU A 2 -36.48 22.23 6.69
C GLU A 2 -35.11 21.54 6.82
N SER A 3 -35.05 20.20 6.79
CA SER A 3 -33.77 19.46 6.86
C SER A 3 -32.84 19.70 5.67
N ARG A 4 -33.39 19.98 4.48
CA ARG A 4 -32.59 20.28 3.27
C ARG A 4 -32.04 21.70 3.27
N LEU A 5 -32.72 22.63 3.95
CA LEU A 5 -32.28 24.02 4.10
C LEU A 5 -31.15 24.17 5.14
N ASN A 6 -31.08 23.25 6.11
CA ASN A 6 -30.02 23.28 7.11
C ASN A 6 -28.67 22.82 6.54
N ILE A 7 -28.68 21.81 5.67
CA ILE A 7 -27.46 21.28 5.03
C ILE A 7 -26.81 22.32 4.09
N SER A 8 -27.61 23.06 3.32
CA SER A 8 -27.09 24.11 2.43
C SER A 8 -26.50 25.30 3.18
N ARG A 9 -26.95 25.56 4.42
CA ARG A 9 -26.42 26.62 5.28
C ARG A 9 -25.07 26.26 5.90
N ILE A 10 -24.88 25.00 6.28
CA ILE A 10 -23.62 24.54 6.89
C ILE A 10 -22.47 24.48 5.87
N ILE A 11 -22.79 24.25 4.59
CA ILE A 11 -21.82 24.25 3.49
C ILE A 11 -21.30 25.67 3.16
N ARG A 12 -22.06 26.73 3.45
CA ARG A 12 -21.62 28.13 3.20
C ARG A 12 -20.75 28.71 4.31
N SER A 13 -20.88 28.25 5.55
CA SER A 13 -20.18 28.85 6.70
C SER A 13 -18.79 28.25 6.97
N GLY A 14 -18.50 27.04 6.47
CA GLY A 14 -17.22 26.38 6.71
C GLY A 14 -16.93 26.08 8.19
N THR A 15 -17.96 26.13 9.05
CA THR A 15 -17.89 25.79 10.47
C THR A 15 -19.04 24.85 10.80
N PHE A 16 -18.72 23.63 11.21
CA PHE A 16 -19.68 22.69 11.79
C PHE A 16 -19.53 22.75 13.31
N GLU A 17 -20.48 23.35 14.00
CA GLU A 17 -20.66 23.12 15.43
C GLU A 17 -21.26 21.72 15.60
N ASN A 18 -20.53 20.86 16.32
CA ASN A 18 -20.95 19.50 16.66
C ASN A 18 -22.12 19.55 17.65
N HIS A 19 -23.34 19.59 17.11
CA HIS A 19 -24.53 19.20 17.83
C HIS A 19 -25.51 18.55 16.87
N GLU A 20 -25.33 17.24 16.63
CA GLU A 20 -26.39 16.24 16.66
C GLU A 20 -25.87 14.88 16.16
N ARG A 21 -26.35 13.83 16.83
CA ARG A 21 -25.93 12.45 16.68
C ARG A 21 -26.18 11.93 15.26
N GLY A 22 -25.16 11.31 14.66
CA GLY A 22 -25.34 10.24 13.69
C GLY A 22 -25.76 10.64 12.27
N ILE A 23 -25.04 11.57 11.63
CA ILE A 23 -25.02 11.58 10.17
C ILE A 23 -24.17 10.38 9.73
N ASP A 24 -24.81 9.34 9.20
CA ASP A 24 -24.16 8.14 8.66
C ASP A 24 -23.02 8.54 7.71
N ALA A 25 -21.84 7.98 7.96
CA ALA A 25 -20.63 8.23 7.20
C ALA A 25 -20.82 7.99 5.68
N ASN A 26 -21.75 7.11 5.32
CA ASN A 26 -22.08 6.83 3.92
C ASN A 26 -22.85 7.96 3.24
N SER A 27 -23.77 8.59 3.96
CA SER A 27 -24.66 9.63 3.42
C SER A 27 -23.89 10.91 3.09
N TYR A 28 -22.95 11.32 3.95
CA TYR A 28 -22.14 12.52 3.68
C TYR A 28 -21.26 12.35 2.44
N ARG A 29 -20.63 11.18 2.25
CA ARG A 29 -19.72 10.92 1.13
C ARG A 29 -20.50 10.98 -0.17
N HIS A 30 -21.58 10.22 -0.26
CA HIS A 30 -22.35 10.14 -1.50
C HIS A 30 -22.91 11.52 -1.87
N HIS A 31 -23.39 12.28 -0.88
CA HIS A 31 -23.87 13.63 -1.10
C HIS A 31 -22.76 14.57 -1.60
N ARG A 32 -21.59 14.60 -0.95
CA ARG A 32 -20.44 15.41 -1.38
C ARG A 32 -19.94 15.02 -2.76
N GLN A 33 -19.83 13.71 -3.04
CA GLN A 33 -19.42 13.20 -4.35
C GLN A 33 -20.40 13.60 -5.46
N VAL A 34 -21.71 13.57 -5.20
CA VAL A 34 -22.74 14.03 -6.14
C VAL A 34 -22.68 15.54 -6.37
N ILE A 35 -22.40 16.33 -5.34
CA ILE A 35 -22.24 17.78 -5.50
C ILE A 35 -21.00 18.09 -6.34
N MET A 36 -19.87 17.45 -6.01
CA MET A 36 -18.60 17.71 -6.67
C MET A 36 -18.47 17.09 -8.06
N SER A 37 -19.35 16.18 -8.46
CA SER A 37 -19.32 15.59 -9.80
C SER A 37 -19.79 16.55 -10.90
N SER A 38 -20.47 17.64 -10.52
CA SER A 38 -20.88 18.69 -11.46
C SER A 38 -19.68 19.54 -11.85
N ARG A 39 -19.06 19.22 -12.99
CA ARG A 39 -17.95 19.99 -13.57
C ARG A 39 -18.32 21.44 -13.93
N ASP A 40 -19.60 21.73 -14.13
CA ASP A 40 -20.09 23.08 -14.39
C ASP A 40 -19.96 23.99 -13.15
N HIS A 41 -20.22 23.44 -11.96
CA HIS A 41 -20.16 24.19 -10.70
C HIS A 41 -18.79 24.09 -10.04
N PHE A 42 -18.09 22.97 -10.23
CA PHE A 42 -16.78 22.69 -9.68
C PHE A 42 -15.82 22.28 -10.80
N PRO A 43 -15.34 23.24 -11.61
CA PRO A 43 -14.35 22.95 -12.64
C PRO A 43 -12.99 22.56 -12.05
N THR A 44 -12.71 23.04 -10.84
CA THR A 44 -11.48 22.75 -10.09
C THR A 44 -11.83 22.37 -8.66
N LEU A 45 -10.91 21.68 -7.98
CA LEU A 45 -11.06 21.29 -6.59
C LEU A 45 -11.27 22.54 -5.70
N PRO A 46 -12.30 22.57 -4.83
CA PRO A 46 -12.47 23.63 -3.85
C PRO A 46 -11.29 23.70 -2.87
N ALA A 47 -10.77 24.91 -2.62
CA ALA A 47 -9.56 25.12 -1.82
C ALA A 47 -9.62 24.49 -0.40
N LYS A 48 -10.80 24.50 0.23
CA LYS A 48 -11.00 23.97 1.59
C LYS A 48 -11.22 22.45 1.64
N GLU A 49 -11.37 21.78 0.50
CA GLU A 49 -11.76 20.36 0.51
C GLU A 49 -10.64 19.47 1.05
N MET A 50 -9.37 19.75 0.70
CA MET A 50 -8.23 19.00 1.24
C MET A 50 -8.09 19.18 2.75
N ASP A 51 -8.29 20.41 3.23
CA ASP A 51 -8.22 20.70 4.67
C ASP A 51 -9.34 19.95 5.42
N PHE A 52 -10.55 19.95 4.86
CA PHE A 52 -11.67 19.17 5.38
C PHE A 52 -11.35 17.67 5.47
N LEU A 53 -10.76 17.07 4.43
CA LEU A 53 -10.35 15.66 4.48
C LEU A 53 -9.32 15.39 5.57
N MET A 54 -8.36 16.30 5.75
CA MET A 54 -7.34 16.17 6.80
C MET A 54 -7.94 16.29 8.20
N GLU A 55 -8.96 17.14 8.41
CA GLU A 55 -9.73 17.18 9.66
C GLU A 55 -10.48 15.86 9.92
N MET A 56 -11.01 15.21 8.88
CA MET A 56 -11.62 13.89 9.02
C MET A 56 -10.59 12.82 9.38
N PHE A 57 -9.41 12.83 8.75
CA PHE A 57 -8.34 11.89 9.08
C PHE A 57 -7.72 12.12 10.46
N ALA A 58 -7.79 13.35 11.00
CA ALA A 58 -7.40 13.62 12.38
C ALA A 58 -8.32 12.91 13.39
N GLN A 59 -9.59 12.67 13.04
CA GLN A 59 -10.53 11.92 13.85
C GLN A 59 -10.40 10.41 13.64
N ASP A 60 -10.35 9.97 12.38
CA ASP A 60 -10.16 8.58 11.99
C ASP A 60 -9.30 8.48 10.73
N SER A 61 -8.00 8.24 10.92
CA SER A 61 -7.01 8.17 9.85
C SER A 61 -7.17 6.96 8.92
N LYS A 62 -8.04 6.00 9.29
CA LYS A 62 -8.28 4.75 8.55
C LYS A 62 -9.69 4.67 7.99
N ASN A 63 -10.46 5.76 8.06
CA ASN A 63 -11.83 5.80 7.57
C ASN A 63 -11.90 5.46 6.07
N TYR A 64 -12.46 4.29 5.77
CA TYR A 64 -12.55 3.77 4.41
C TYR A 64 -13.33 4.69 3.46
N HIS A 65 -14.38 5.33 3.96
CA HIS A 65 -15.22 6.21 3.14
C HIS A 65 -14.49 7.50 2.77
N VAL A 66 -13.72 8.09 3.70
CA VAL A 66 -12.90 9.28 3.43
C VAL A 66 -11.81 8.95 2.41
N TRP A 67 -11.12 7.81 2.56
CA TRP A 67 -10.12 7.37 1.59
C TRP A 67 -10.72 7.10 0.21
N THR A 68 -11.87 6.44 0.13
CA THR A 68 -12.55 6.18 -1.15
C THR A 68 -12.95 7.49 -1.84
N TYR A 69 -13.40 8.48 -1.06
CA TYR A 69 -13.73 9.79 -1.59
C TYR A 69 -12.49 10.56 -2.06
N ARG A 70 -11.39 10.53 -1.29
CA ARG A 70 -10.11 11.14 -1.67
C ARG A 70 -9.54 10.52 -2.95
N HIS A 71 -9.63 9.19 -3.11
CA HIS A 71 -9.30 8.49 -4.36
C HIS A 71 -10.11 9.04 -5.54
N TRP A 72 -11.43 9.18 -5.35
CA TRP A 72 -12.29 9.74 -6.39
C TRP A 72 -11.94 11.18 -6.73
N LEU A 73 -11.64 12.03 -5.73
CA LEU A 73 -11.25 13.44 -5.94
C LEU A 73 -9.98 13.56 -6.76
N VAL A 74 -8.94 12.80 -6.41
CA VAL A 74 -7.66 12.80 -7.13
C VAL A 74 -7.88 12.45 -8.61
N ARG A 75 -8.77 11.51 -8.90
CA ARG A 75 -9.09 11.14 -10.29
C ARG A 75 -9.96 12.16 -10.99
N HIS A 76 -10.99 12.66 -10.33
CA HIS A 76 -11.98 13.54 -10.92
C HIS A 76 -11.39 14.90 -11.32
N PHE A 77 -10.49 15.42 -10.47
CA PHE A 77 -9.80 16.71 -10.63
C PHE A 77 -8.35 16.58 -11.10
N GLU A 78 -7.93 15.37 -11.44
CA GLU A 78 -6.63 15.08 -12.04
C GLU A 78 -5.41 15.48 -11.20
N LEU A 79 -5.45 15.18 -9.90
CA LEU A 79 -4.51 15.68 -8.89
C LEU A 79 -3.30 14.77 -8.62
N TRP A 80 -2.95 13.85 -9.53
CA TRP A 80 -1.87 12.87 -9.30
C TRP A 80 -0.52 13.51 -9.00
N ASP A 81 -0.22 14.61 -9.70
CA ASP A 81 1.04 15.35 -9.56
C ASP A 81 0.94 16.52 -8.57
N SER A 82 -0.16 16.60 -7.80
CA SER A 82 -0.36 17.65 -6.81
C SER A 82 0.68 17.53 -5.67
N PRO A 83 1.54 18.55 -5.46
CA PRO A 83 2.52 18.53 -4.36
C PRO A 83 1.84 18.45 -2.98
N ARG A 84 0.64 19.04 -2.85
CA ARG A 84 -0.15 19.00 -1.62
C ARG A 84 -0.56 17.56 -1.26
N GLU A 85 -0.93 16.77 -2.25
CA GLU A 85 -1.41 15.41 -2.02
C GLU A 85 -0.29 14.51 -1.48
N ILE A 86 0.91 14.59 -2.07
CA ILE A 86 2.10 13.91 -1.56
C ILE A 86 2.45 14.39 -0.15
N ALA A 87 2.37 15.70 0.13
CA ALA A 87 2.68 16.26 1.44
C ALA A 87 1.72 15.74 2.53
N ASP A 88 0.42 15.68 2.24
CA ASP A 88 -0.59 15.16 3.15
C ASP A 88 -0.37 13.67 3.45
N ILE A 89 -0.10 12.86 2.42
CA ILE A 89 0.22 11.43 2.57
C ILE A 89 1.48 11.23 3.42
N ASN A 90 2.53 12.03 3.17
CA ASN A 90 3.76 12.00 3.97
C ASN A 90 3.46 12.30 5.44
N SER A 91 2.63 13.32 5.71
CA SER A 91 2.19 13.65 7.07
C SER A 91 1.46 12.48 7.74
N LEU A 92 0.52 11.85 7.04
CA LEU A 92 -0.24 10.71 7.55
C LEU A 92 0.65 9.50 7.83
N ILE A 93 1.57 9.15 6.93
CA ILE A 93 2.52 8.04 7.14
C ILE A 93 3.54 8.36 8.25
N ASN A 94 3.97 9.62 8.37
CA ASN A 94 4.86 10.04 9.45
C ASN A 94 4.16 9.94 10.82
N SER A 95 2.86 10.24 10.89
CA SER A 95 2.07 10.12 12.11
C SER A 95 1.78 8.66 12.49
N ASP A 96 1.42 7.81 11.53
CA ASP A 96 1.24 6.37 11.71
C ASP A 96 1.82 5.62 10.50
N VAL A 97 3.05 5.12 10.66
CA VAL A 97 3.72 4.33 9.63
C VAL A 97 2.96 3.04 9.29
N ARG A 98 2.10 2.54 10.18
CA ARG A 98 1.27 1.34 9.98
C ARG A 98 -0.06 1.65 9.31
N ASN A 99 -0.32 2.89 8.90
CA ASN A 99 -1.54 3.25 8.19
C ASN A 99 -1.52 2.71 6.75
N ASN A 100 -2.05 1.49 6.58
CA ASN A 100 -2.09 0.82 5.28
C ASN A 100 -2.89 1.59 4.22
N SER A 101 -3.92 2.35 4.62
CA SER A 101 -4.72 3.15 3.70
C SER A 101 -3.90 4.29 3.10
N ALA A 102 -3.03 4.93 3.88
CA ALA A 102 -2.11 5.94 3.39
C ALA A 102 -1.06 5.36 2.43
N TRP A 103 -0.51 4.17 2.73
CA TRP A 103 0.40 3.46 1.81
C TRP A 103 -0.28 3.07 0.50
N ASN A 104 -1.52 2.59 0.57
CA ASN A 104 -2.33 2.27 -0.60
C ASN A 104 -2.62 3.53 -1.44
N HIS A 105 -2.94 4.65 -0.79
CA HIS A 105 -3.16 5.92 -1.49
C HIS A 105 -1.89 6.41 -2.17
N ARG A 106 -0.74 6.34 -1.48
CA ARG A 106 0.58 6.64 -2.05
C ARG A 106 0.85 5.83 -3.31
N TYR A 107 0.54 4.52 -3.28
CA TYR A 107 0.74 3.65 -4.43
C TYR A 107 -0.17 4.05 -5.59
N MET A 108 -1.45 4.31 -5.31
CA MET A 108 -2.41 4.77 -6.32
C MET A 108 -1.98 6.10 -6.96
N LEU A 109 -1.42 7.01 -6.18
CA LEU A 109 -0.97 8.31 -6.65
C LEU A 109 0.24 8.21 -7.60
N ARG A 110 1.23 7.37 -7.25
CA ARG A 110 2.49 7.22 -8.00
C ARG A 110 2.42 6.23 -9.14
N PHE A 111 1.73 5.10 -8.94
CA PHE A 111 1.75 3.94 -9.83
C PHE A 111 0.35 3.51 -10.28
N GLY A 112 -0.71 4.23 -9.89
CA GLY A 112 -2.06 3.96 -10.36
C GLY A 112 -2.29 4.43 -11.80
N PRO A 113 -3.33 3.89 -12.48
CA PRO A 113 -3.68 4.34 -13.81
C PRO A 113 -4.12 5.82 -13.79
N ARG A 114 -3.52 6.62 -14.68
CA ARG A 114 -3.88 8.02 -14.94
C ARG A 114 -4.93 8.01 -16.07
N SER A 115 -6.17 8.38 -15.73
CA SER A 115 -7.35 8.45 -16.60
C SER A 115 -7.67 7.20 -17.47
N ASP A 116 -8.83 7.21 -18.14
CA ASP A 116 -9.34 6.26 -19.16
C ASP A 116 -9.43 4.74 -18.87
N GLN A 117 -8.87 4.23 -17.77
CA GLN A 117 -9.08 2.84 -17.34
C GLN A 117 -10.02 2.73 -16.12
N PRO A 118 -10.88 1.67 -16.06
CA PRO A 118 -11.88 1.53 -15.01
C PRO A 118 -11.28 1.41 -13.61
N ASP A 119 -12.12 1.82 -12.66
CA ASP A 119 -11.87 2.13 -11.26
C ASP A 119 -10.92 1.16 -10.52
N GLY A 120 -9.84 1.70 -9.93
CA GLY A 120 -9.15 1.05 -8.81
C GLY A 120 -8.30 -0.19 -9.10
N GLY A 121 -8.12 -0.57 -10.38
CA GLY A 121 -7.36 -1.75 -10.76
C GLY A 121 -5.84 -1.58 -10.76
N LEU A 122 -5.14 -2.72 -10.75
CA LEU A 122 -3.74 -2.82 -11.16
C LEU A 122 -3.59 -2.25 -12.59
N VAL A 123 -2.49 -1.54 -12.86
CA VAL A 123 -2.16 -1.15 -14.24
C VAL A 123 -2.06 -2.41 -15.11
N ASN A 124 -2.50 -2.34 -16.37
CA ASN A 124 -2.52 -3.50 -17.26
C ASN A 124 -3.31 -4.71 -16.70
N ALA A 125 -4.39 -4.47 -15.94
CA ALA A 125 -5.23 -5.53 -15.37
C ALA A 125 -5.77 -6.52 -16.43
N ASN A 126 -6.01 -6.03 -17.65
CA ASN A 126 -6.51 -6.80 -18.81
C ASN A 126 -5.39 -7.31 -19.73
N GLY A 127 -4.11 -7.04 -19.41
CA GLY A 127 -2.96 -7.49 -20.18
C GLY A 127 -2.61 -8.97 -19.92
N PRO A 128 -1.63 -9.53 -20.66
CA PRO A 128 -1.14 -10.88 -20.42
C PRO A 128 -0.58 -11.02 -18.99
N PRO A 129 -0.57 -12.23 -18.40
CA PRO A 129 -0.13 -12.45 -17.02
C PRO A 129 1.26 -11.89 -16.68
N SER A 130 2.16 -11.82 -17.66
CA SER A 130 3.51 -11.27 -17.55
C SER A 130 3.57 -9.75 -17.42
N GLU A 131 2.56 -9.03 -17.93
CA GLU A 131 2.49 -7.56 -17.96
C GLU A 131 1.50 -7.00 -16.94
N LYS A 132 0.69 -7.88 -16.33
CA LYS A 132 -0.31 -7.50 -15.33
C LYS A 132 0.33 -6.84 -14.12
N GLY A 133 -0.05 -5.60 -13.88
CA GLY A 133 0.48 -4.77 -12.78
C GLY A 133 1.79 -4.06 -13.10
N ARG A 134 2.32 -4.16 -14.33
CA ARG A 134 3.50 -3.41 -14.78
C ARG A 134 3.08 -2.11 -15.46
N LEU A 135 3.85 -1.04 -15.28
CA LEU A 135 3.69 0.20 -16.04
C LEU A 135 4.25 0.02 -17.45
N ALA A 136 3.61 0.66 -18.43
CA ALA A 136 4.12 0.68 -19.82
C ALA A 136 5.37 1.58 -19.96
N VAL A 137 5.42 2.66 -19.16
CA VAL A 137 6.55 3.58 -19.07
C VAL A 137 6.88 3.72 -17.59
N VAL A 138 8.14 3.44 -17.24
CA VAL A 138 8.65 3.51 -15.87
C VAL A 138 9.56 4.72 -15.76
N ASP A 139 9.28 5.58 -14.79
CA ASP A 139 10.21 6.61 -14.34
C ASP A 139 11.13 5.98 -13.29
N GLU A 140 12.36 5.66 -13.68
CA GLU A 140 13.31 4.94 -12.83
C GLU A 140 13.77 5.77 -11.63
N ASP A 141 13.86 7.10 -11.79
CA ASP A 141 14.23 8.01 -10.70
C ASP A 141 13.14 8.01 -9.62
N LEU A 142 11.87 8.08 -10.04
CA LEU A 142 10.73 7.96 -9.13
C LEU A 142 10.71 6.61 -8.42
N VAL A 143 10.99 5.51 -9.13
CA VAL A 143 11.05 4.16 -8.54
C VAL A 143 12.12 4.11 -7.45
N ASP A 144 13.32 4.60 -7.73
CA ASP A 144 14.42 4.61 -6.76
C ASP A 144 14.09 5.47 -5.53
N GLU A 145 13.51 6.65 -5.72
CA GLU A 145 13.04 7.52 -4.63
C GLU A 145 12.00 6.83 -3.74
N GLU A 146 11.00 6.17 -4.33
CA GLU A 146 9.93 5.49 -3.60
C GLU A 146 10.42 4.23 -2.88
N LEU A 147 11.38 3.50 -3.47
CA LEU A 147 12.06 2.37 -2.83
C LEU A 147 12.90 2.83 -1.64
N GLN A 148 13.68 3.91 -1.79
CA GLN A 148 14.44 4.50 -0.69
C GLN A 148 13.52 4.99 0.44
N TYR A 149 12.41 5.63 0.10
CA TYR A 149 11.39 6.04 1.07
C TYR A 149 10.85 4.85 1.86
N ALA A 150 10.52 3.74 1.17
CA ALA A 150 10.06 2.51 1.82
C ALA A 150 11.14 1.90 2.72
N GLN A 151 12.41 1.88 2.30
CA GLN A 151 13.53 1.41 3.13
C GLN A 151 13.65 2.21 4.44
N VAL A 152 13.56 3.54 4.38
CA VAL A 152 13.59 4.39 5.58
C VAL A 152 12.45 4.04 6.53
N LYS A 153 11.23 3.82 6.02
CA LYS A 153 10.09 3.42 6.85
C LYS A 153 10.20 2.00 7.42
N ILE A 154 10.79 1.07 6.67
CA ILE A 154 11.08 -0.29 7.16
C ILE A 154 12.11 -0.24 8.29
N THR A 155 13.19 0.51 8.15
CA THR A 155 14.19 0.63 9.24
C THR A 155 13.58 1.23 10.52
N THR A 156 12.58 2.10 10.38
CA THR A 156 11.84 2.66 11.53
C THR A 156 10.91 1.62 12.19
N ALA A 157 10.24 0.79 11.38
CA ALA A 157 9.32 -0.24 11.87
C ALA A 157 9.46 -1.55 11.08
N PRO A 158 10.46 -2.40 11.41
CA PRO A 158 10.80 -3.58 10.59
C PRO A 158 9.68 -4.63 10.47
N GLU A 159 8.87 -4.79 11.53
CA GLU A 159 7.72 -5.72 11.55
C GLU A 159 6.43 -5.12 10.98
N ASN A 160 6.49 -3.96 10.32
CA ASN A 160 5.32 -3.36 9.68
C ASN A 160 5.14 -3.89 8.26
N ARG A 161 4.04 -4.62 8.00
CA ARG A 161 3.74 -5.22 6.68
C ARG A 161 3.52 -4.20 5.56
N SER A 162 3.02 -3.01 5.86
CA SER A 162 2.60 -2.03 4.84
C SER A 162 3.75 -1.56 3.93
N PRO A 163 4.90 -1.06 4.44
CA PRO A 163 6.00 -0.64 3.58
C PRO A 163 6.65 -1.80 2.81
N TRP A 164 6.72 -3.02 3.38
CA TRP A 164 7.17 -4.20 2.64
C TRP A 164 6.23 -4.54 1.48
N SER A 165 4.92 -4.49 1.70
CA SER A 165 3.91 -4.73 0.65
C SER A 165 3.95 -3.64 -0.41
N TYR A 166 4.14 -2.38 0.00
CA TYR A 166 4.32 -1.25 -0.90
C TYR A 166 5.53 -1.45 -1.82
N ALA A 167 6.70 -1.79 -1.27
CA ALA A 167 7.92 -2.03 -2.04
C ALA A 167 7.76 -3.15 -3.08
N ARG A 168 7.08 -4.25 -2.73
CA ARG A 168 6.73 -5.30 -3.71
C ARG A 168 5.86 -4.77 -4.85
N GLY A 169 4.91 -3.91 -4.52
CA GLY A 169 4.07 -3.22 -5.51
C GLY A 169 4.92 -2.36 -6.45
N VAL A 170 5.83 -1.55 -5.90
CA VAL A 170 6.72 -0.67 -6.67
C VAL A 170 7.62 -1.48 -7.61
N LEU A 171 8.31 -2.51 -7.11
CA LEU A 171 9.15 -3.38 -7.93
C LEU A 171 8.34 -4.08 -9.03
N ARG A 172 7.12 -4.55 -8.70
CA ARG A 172 6.22 -5.14 -9.69
C ARG A 172 5.81 -4.14 -10.76
N ALA A 173 5.45 -2.91 -10.37
CA ALA A 173 5.09 -1.85 -11.30
C ALA A 173 6.24 -1.48 -12.24
N ALA A 174 7.46 -1.44 -11.71
CA ALA A 174 8.69 -1.19 -12.47
C ALA A 174 9.18 -2.41 -13.28
N GLY A 175 8.63 -3.61 -13.05
CA GLY A 175 9.14 -4.84 -13.65
C GLY A 175 10.51 -5.30 -13.11
N ARG A 176 10.97 -4.73 -12.00
CA ARG A 176 12.25 -5.06 -11.34
C ARG A 176 12.13 -6.32 -10.47
N PRO A 177 13.20 -7.14 -10.36
CA PRO A 177 13.16 -8.37 -9.59
C PRO A 177 13.23 -8.13 -8.08
N LEU A 178 12.64 -9.03 -7.28
CA LEU A 178 12.72 -8.97 -5.81
C LEU A 178 14.16 -9.15 -5.27
N SER A 179 15.06 -9.73 -6.08
CA SER A 179 16.46 -9.96 -5.72
C SER A 179 17.25 -8.68 -5.51
N GLU A 180 16.79 -7.54 -6.04
CA GLU A 180 17.41 -6.23 -5.82
C GLU A 180 17.48 -5.85 -4.33
N TRP A 181 16.53 -6.33 -3.52
CA TRP A 181 16.46 -6.05 -2.09
C TRP A 181 17.03 -7.16 -1.22
N THR A 182 17.72 -8.15 -1.78
CA THR A 182 18.34 -9.26 -1.03
C THR A 182 19.22 -8.74 0.11
N ASP A 183 20.14 -7.82 -0.21
CA ASP A 183 21.11 -7.29 0.75
C ASP A 183 20.44 -6.44 1.81
N PHE A 184 19.38 -5.72 1.46
CA PHE A 184 18.59 -4.95 2.41
C PHE A 184 17.81 -5.86 3.36
N ALA A 185 17.10 -6.87 2.84
CA ALA A 185 16.33 -7.82 3.63
C ALA A 185 17.21 -8.64 4.58
N ARG A 186 18.42 -9.02 4.14
CA ARG A 186 19.40 -9.75 4.97
C ARG A 186 19.79 -8.98 6.25
N LYS A 187 19.75 -7.65 6.26
CA LYS A 187 20.06 -6.85 7.46
C LYS A 187 19.11 -7.11 8.64
N PHE A 188 17.94 -7.70 8.37
CA PHE A 188 16.92 -8.01 9.38
C PHE A 188 16.92 -9.48 9.79
N VAL A 189 17.82 -10.30 9.25
CA VAL A 189 17.96 -11.73 9.56
C VAL A 189 19.42 -12.01 9.85
N VAL A 190 19.78 -12.18 11.12
CA VAL A 190 21.15 -12.45 11.56
C VAL A 190 21.30 -13.93 11.88
N ASP A 191 22.12 -14.63 11.10
CA ASP A 191 22.54 -16.00 11.36
C ASP A 191 23.68 -15.96 12.39
N ASN A 192 23.41 -16.35 13.64
CA ASN A 192 24.45 -16.54 14.64
C ASN A 192 25.09 -17.92 14.44
N ARG A 193 26.37 -17.92 14.05
CA ARG A 193 27.15 -19.14 13.80
C ARG A 193 28.23 -19.31 14.87
N ASP A 194 28.59 -20.55 15.19
CA ASP A 194 29.72 -20.86 16.05
C ASP A 194 31.06 -20.66 15.33
N ASP A 195 32.16 -20.81 16.08
CA ASP A 195 33.54 -20.69 15.58
C ASP A 195 33.87 -21.77 14.51
N GLU A 196 33.03 -22.80 14.38
CA GLU A 196 33.14 -23.90 13.40
C GLU A 196 32.24 -23.67 12.17
N GLY A 197 31.47 -22.57 12.15
CA GLY A 197 30.57 -22.19 11.06
C GLY A 197 29.19 -22.86 11.08
N GLN A 198 28.86 -23.64 12.12
CA GLN A 198 27.51 -24.18 12.32
C GLN A 198 26.56 -23.12 12.83
N LEU A 199 25.30 -23.24 12.42
CA LEU A 199 24.26 -22.29 12.78
C LEU A 199 23.72 -22.58 14.19
N ILE A 200 23.90 -21.65 15.12
CA ILE A 200 23.45 -21.77 16.52
C ILE A 200 22.02 -21.25 16.68
N ASP A 201 21.76 -20.02 16.23
CA ASP A 201 20.47 -19.35 16.33
C ASP A 201 20.28 -18.38 15.16
N VAL A 202 19.03 -18.09 14.83
CA VAL A 202 18.70 -17.03 13.87
C VAL A 202 17.93 -15.96 14.63
N GLU A 203 18.52 -14.77 14.69
CA GLU A 203 17.85 -13.57 15.21
C GLU A 203 17.13 -12.88 14.05
N VAL A 204 15.81 -13.03 14.00
CA VAL A 204 14.95 -12.34 13.04
C VAL A 204 14.35 -11.09 13.67
N LYS A 205 14.66 -9.93 13.08
CA LYS A 205 14.08 -8.63 13.43
C LYS A 205 12.81 -8.30 12.63
N SER A 206 12.61 -8.98 11.51
CA SER A 206 11.45 -8.81 10.63
C SER A 206 11.01 -10.15 10.04
N SER A 207 9.85 -10.64 10.45
CA SER A 207 9.19 -11.79 9.82
C SER A 207 8.94 -11.55 8.32
N HIS A 208 8.68 -10.31 7.92
CA HIS A 208 8.49 -9.92 6.52
C HIS A 208 9.79 -9.95 5.70
N ALA A 209 10.93 -9.69 6.32
CA ALA A 209 12.23 -9.86 5.64
C ALA A 209 12.52 -11.35 5.36
N VAL A 210 12.15 -12.25 6.27
CA VAL A 210 12.26 -13.70 6.02
C VAL A 210 11.32 -14.13 4.88
N GLU A 211 10.08 -13.63 4.86
CA GLU A 211 9.15 -13.86 3.74
C GLU A 211 9.72 -13.33 2.41
N TRP A 212 10.39 -12.17 2.43
CA TRP A 212 11.07 -11.63 1.26
C TRP A 212 12.22 -12.52 0.77
N LEU A 213 13.11 -12.91 1.67
CA LEU A 213 14.26 -13.77 1.33
C LEU A 213 13.81 -15.14 0.83
N ALA A 214 12.78 -15.73 1.43
CA ALA A 214 12.20 -16.99 0.97
C ALA A 214 11.71 -16.89 -0.48
N ASP A 215 11.06 -15.80 -0.87
CA ASP A 215 10.59 -15.58 -2.25
C ASP A 215 11.74 -15.37 -3.25
N VAL A 216 12.83 -14.74 -2.83
CA VAL A 216 14.03 -14.57 -3.66
C VAL A 216 14.75 -15.91 -3.83
N TYR A 217 14.97 -16.64 -2.74
CA TYR A 217 15.65 -17.93 -2.79
C TYR A 217 14.84 -18.98 -3.53
N ALA A 218 13.50 -18.94 -3.47
CA ALA A 218 12.66 -19.84 -4.25
C ALA A 218 12.95 -19.79 -5.77
N GLN A 219 13.51 -18.70 -6.28
CA GLN A 219 13.92 -18.57 -7.69
C GLN A 219 15.33 -19.12 -7.97
N SER A 220 16.19 -19.18 -6.95
CA SER A 220 17.62 -19.57 -7.10
C SER A 220 17.92 -20.98 -6.60
N GLY A 221 17.14 -21.51 -5.64
CA GLY A 221 17.32 -22.84 -5.08
C GLY A 221 16.33 -23.14 -3.93
N PRO A 222 15.77 -24.36 -3.85
CA PRO A 222 14.70 -24.69 -2.90
C PRO A 222 15.18 -24.77 -1.44
N ASP A 223 16.43 -25.18 -1.19
CA ASP A 223 16.89 -25.53 0.16
C ASP A 223 16.85 -24.34 1.13
N GLU A 224 17.44 -23.21 0.73
CA GLU A 224 17.48 -22.01 1.56
C GLU A 224 16.08 -21.38 1.70
N ALA A 225 15.25 -21.46 0.66
CA ALA A 225 13.87 -21.01 0.71
C ALA A 225 13.04 -21.82 1.72
N VAL A 226 13.18 -23.16 1.71
CA VAL A 226 12.50 -24.05 2.65
C VAL A 226 12.99 -23.83 4.07
N ARG A 227 14.30 -23.62 4.28
CA ARG A 227 14.86 -23.25 5.58
C ARG A 227 14.18 -21.99 6.14
N MET A 228 14.08 -20.93 5.34
CA MET A 228 13.46 -19.66 5.75
C MET A 228 11.95 -19.82 6.03
N LEU A 229 11.23 -20.60 5.22
CA LEU A 229 9.81 -20.86 5.43
C LEU A 229 9.53 -21.72 6.68
N ASN A 230 10.41 -22.68 7.00
CA ASN A 230 10.32 -23.43 8.26
C ASN A 230 10.55 -22.53 9.47
N LEU A 231 11.49 -21.58 9.38
CA LEU A 231 11.73 -20.60 10.44
C LEU A 231 10.48 -19.74 10.73
N LEU A 232 9.77 -19.30 9.68
CA LEU A 232 8.47 -18.63 9.82
C LEU A 232 7.42 -19.55 10.44
N LYS A 233 7.30 -20.77 9.92
CA LYS A 233 6.31 -21.75 10.36
C LYS A 233 6.43 -22.13 11.84
N GLU A 234 7.65 -22.22 12.36
CA GLU A 234 7.89 -22.74 13.71
C GLU A 234 8.02 -21.65 14.76
N LYS A 235 8.72 -20.55 14.46
CA LYS A 235 9.11 -19.54 15.47
C LYS A 235 8.39 -18.21 15.30
N TYR A 236 8.31 -17.67 14.08
CA TYR A 236 7.93 -16.26 13.88
C TYR A 236 6.50 -16.03 13.41
N ASP A 237 5.86 -17.02 12.80
CA ASP A 237 4.48 -16.95 12.32
C ASP A 237 3.79 -18.34 12.29
N PRO A 238 3.58 -18.92 13.49
CA PRO A 238 2.94 -20.23 13.61
C PRO A 238 1.46 -20.21 13.22
N ILE A 239 0.79 -19.05 13.25
CA ILE A 239 -0.62 -18.90 12.88
C ILE A 239 -0.81 -19.25 11.40
N ARG A 240 0.13 -18.86 10.54
CA ARG A 240 0.13 -19.18 9.10
C ARG A 240 0.83 -20.51 8.77
N LYS A 241 1.04 -21.42 9.74
CA LYS A 241 1.71 -22.72 9.52
C LYS A 241 1.23 -23.50 8.29
N ASN A 242 -0.09 -23.65 8.13
CA ASN A 242 -0.66 -24.37 6.97
C ASN A 242 -0.35 -23.68 5.63
N TYR A 243 -0.29 -22.34 5.63
CA TYR A 243 0.11 -21.57 4.46
C TYR A 243 1.59 -21.76 4.13
N TRP A 244 2.46 -21.79 5.14
CA TRP A 244 3.88 -22.08 4.94
C TRP A 244 4.13 -23.51 4.46
N ASP A 245 3.40 -24.49 4.99
CA ASP A 245 3.44 -25.87 4.50
C ASP A 245 3.02 -25.95 3.03
N TYR A 246 1.96 -25.25 2.64
CA TYR A 246 1.55 -25.13 1.25
C TYR A 246 2.64 -24.51 0.37
N ARG A 247 3.26 -23.40 0.81
CA ARG A 247 4.34 -22.71 0.09
C ARG A 247 5.59 -23.57 -0.07
N ILE A 248 6.00 -24.30 0.97
CA ILE A 248 7.12 -25.26 0.92
C ILE A 248 6.83 -26.34 -0.12
N ASN A 249 5.62 -26.91 -0.10
CA ASN A 249 5.24 -27.93 -1.07
C ASN A 249 5.26 -27.41 -2.52
N GLN A 250 4.85 -26.16 -2.76
CA GLN A 250 4.94 -25.55 -4.10
C GLN A 250 6.37 -25.39 -4.61
N ILE A 251 7.32 -25.06 -3.72
CA ILE A 251 8.73 -24.88 -4.08
C ILE A 251 9.39 -26.25 -4.36
N LEU A 252 9.07 -27.27 -3.55
CA LEU A 252 9.64 -28.61 -3.71
C LEU A 252 9.02 -29.41 -4.86
N LYS A 253 7.76 -29.14 -5.20
CA LYS A 253 7.04 -29.78 -6.30
C LYS A 253 6.48 -28.71 -7.23
N PRO A 254 7.33 -28.05 -8.04
CA PRO A 254 6.82 -27.16 -9.08
C PRO A 254 5.92 -28.01 -10.00
N ASN A 255 4.64 -27.62 -10.14
CA ASN A 255 3.67 -28.36 -10.96
C ASN A 255 4.26 -28.65 -12.34
N VAL A 256 4.30 -29.93 -12.71
CA VAL A 256 4.78 -30.46 -14.01
C VAL A 256 3.76 -30.18 -15.14
N GLU A 257 2.75 -29.34 -14.92
CA GLU A 257 1.58 -29.19 -15.82
C GLU A 257 1.49 -27.82 -16.53
N ALA A 258 2.61 -27.14 -16.79
CA ALA A 258 2.61 -25.89 -17.57
C ALA A 258 3.36 -25.98 -18.91
N THR A 259 3.57 -27.19 -19.43
CA THR A 259 4.06 -27.43 -20.80
C THR A 259 3.22 -28.53 -21.45
N ALA A 260 2.12 -28.13 -22.07
CA ALA A 260 1.42 -28.86 -23.12
C ALA A 260 0.85 -27.85 -24.12
#